data_AF-A0A538SIU2-F1
#
_entry.id   AF-A0A538SIU2-F1
#
_cell.length_a   1.000
_cell.length_b   1.000
_cell.length_c   1.000
_cell.angle_alpha   90.00
_cell.angle_beta   90.00
_cell.angle_gamma   90.00
#
_symmetry.space_group_name_H-M   'P 1'
#
loop_
_entity.id
_entity.type
_entity.pdbx_description
1 polymer ?
#
loop_
_entity_poly.entity_id
_entity_poly.type
_entity_poly.pdbx_seq_one_letter_code
_entity_poly.pdbx_strand_id
1 'polypeptide(L)'
;MRTVCTLIIGYQALGPGSLAIAANRDEDPSRPSDPPMTLRLDPRVVGGRDRLAGGTWLAIRERRAVIAMLNRRPTIRQAPPSDRSKPTSPAAPPPPLRSRGLLTLDVASAGEAAASSSSGPFADPLASAALASAFGALRSARYAPFSLAFVAPEACWVLDHEEGREDRVQGVDPGWHVLTHQDLDDSSEPRAARLLRELRDWKPVSLDDVERGLEARLGEHTAPDPTDPSRLEPPVCIHEGRMVTVSCSVVCWTPHETRYRHVEGRPCERPFEDRSGLLYQPSRAVGG
;
A
#
# COMPACT_ATOMS: atom_id res chain seq x y z
N MET A 1 3.63 17.55 11.82
CA MET A 1 4.09 16.57 10.80
C MET A 1 3.02 16.46 9.73
N ARG A 2 3.39 16.29 8.45
CA ARG A 2 2.40 15.88 7.44
C ARG A 2 2.22 14.38 7.60
N THR A 3 1.04 13.98 8.03
CA THR A 3 0.72 12.61 8.35
C THR A 3 0.51 11.78 7.09
N VAL A 4 0.99 10.53 7.08
CA VAL A 4 1.00 9.68 5.89
C VAL A 4 0.74 8.22 6.28
N CYS A 5 0.09 7.49 5.36
CA CYS A 5 -0.26 6.08 5.50
C CYS A 5 0.89 5.20 5.99
N THR A 6 0.54 4.05 6.56
CA THR A 6 1.49 3.03 7.03
C THR A 6 1.11 1.69 6.45
N LEU A 7 2.11 0.94 5.99
CA LEU A 7 1.99 -0.40 5.47
C LEU A 7 3.02 -1.29 6.19
N ILE A 8 2.56 -2.35 6.82
CA ILE A 8 3.38 -3.45 7.34
C ILE A 8 3.25 -4.61 6.34
N ILE A 9 4.39 -5.17 5.94
CA ILE A 9 4.49 -6.30 5.02
C ILE A 9 5.19 -7.45 5.77
N GLY A 10 4.47 -8.54 6.00
CA GLY A 10 5.04 -9.82 6.39
C GLY A 10 5.19 -10.70 5.15
N TYR A 11 6.33 -10.64 4.46
CA TYR A 11 6.61 -11.46 3.29
C TYR A 11 7.20 -12.79 3.72
N GLN A 12 6.49 -13.91 3.52
CA GLN A 12 6.89 -15.25 3.98
C GLN A 12 7.25 -15.30 5.49
N ALA A 13 6.70 -14.38 6.29
CA ALA A 13 7.05 -14.22 7.70
C ALA A 13 6.60 -15.42 8.57
N LEU A 14 5.62 -16.21 8.09
CA LEU A 14 5.14 -17.45 8.73
C LEU A 14 5.67 -18.70 8.00
N GLY A 15 6.59 -18.51 7.05
CA GLY A 15 7.13 -19.56 6.19
C GLY A 15 6.77 -19.37 4.71
N PRO A 16 7.34 -20.21 3.82
CA PRO A 16 7.11 -20.13 2.38
C PRO A 16 5.62 -20.16 2.05
N GLY A 17 5.20 -19.30 1.12
CA GLY A 17 3.80 -19.23 0.70
C GLY A 17 2.90 -18.33 1.57
N SER A 18 3.38 -17.83 2.71
CA SER A 18 2.62 -16.95 3.60
C SER A 18 2.81 -15.47 3.26
N LEU A 19 1.76 -14.67 3.45
CA LEU A 19 1.79 -13.21 3.38
C LEU A 19 0.92 -12.59 4.46
N ALA A 20 1.35 -11.45 4.98
CA ALA A 20 0.54 -10.59 5.83
C ALA A 20 0.71 -9.13 5.41
N ILE A 21 -0.39 -8.44 5.20
CA ILE A 21 -0.45 -7.01 4.90
C ILE A 21 -1.29 -6.34 5.96
N ALA A 22 -0.77 -5.26 6.53
CA ALA A 22 -1.47 -4.47 7.54
C ALA A 22 -1.31 -2.99 7.21
N ALA A 23 -2.41 -2.27 7.02
CA ALA A 23 -2.35 -0.97 6.39
C ALA A 23 -3.33 0.04 7.00
N ASN A 24 -2.79 1.16 7.50
CA ASN A 24 -3.56 2.35 7.87
C ASN A 24 -3.57 3.34 6.70
N ARG A 25 -4.77 3.75 6.30
CA ARG A 25 -4.95 4.86 5.38
C ARG A 25 -5.15 6.14 6.16
N ASP A 26 -4.15 7.02 6.09
CA ASP A 26 -4.20 8.35 6.69
C ASP A 26 -4.54 9.38 5.61
N GLU A 27 -5.73 9.97 5.68
CA GLU A 27 -6.28 10.84 4.64
C GLU A 27 -7.12 11.96 5.25
N ASP A 28 -7.37 13.01 4.45
CA ASP A 28 -8.37 14.02 4.76
C ASP A 28 -9.76 13.36 4.90
N PRO A 29 -10.43 13.45 6.08
CA PRO A 29 -11.75 12.85 6.30
C PRO A 29 -12.82 13.32 5.31
N SER A 30 -12.65 14.50 4.72
CA SER A 30 -13.59 15.02 3.72
C SER A 30 -13.45 14.34 2.35
N ARG A 31 -12.37 13.59 2.11
CA ARG A 31 -12.15 12.88 0.84
C ARG A 31 -13.01 11.61 0.80
N PRO A 32 -14.04 11.56 -0.07
CA PRO A 32 -14.96 10.43 -0.09
C PRO A 32 -14.30 9.15 -0.63
N SER A 33 -14.56 8.03 0.02
CA SER A 33 -14.18 6.69 -0.42
C SER A 33 -15.31 5.68 -0.21
N ASP A 34 -15.30 4.62 -0.99
CA ASP A 34 -16.09 3.41 -0.74
C ASP A 34 -15.27 2.38 0.05
N PRO A 35 -15.92 1.61 0.93
CA PRO A 35 -15.31 0.45 1.58
C PRO A 35 -14.89 -0.61 0.54
N PRO A 36 -14.16 -1.65 0.97
CA PRO A 36 -13.72 -2.71 0.08
C PRO A 36 -14.87 -3.33 -0.71
N MET A 37 -14.68 -3.38 -2.02
CA MET A 37 -15.63 -3.92 -2.98
C MET A 37 -14.88 -4.57 -4.15
N THR A 38 -15.61 -5.28 -5.01
CA THR A 38 -15.05 -5.75 -6.28
C THR A 38 -14.87 -4.56 -7.24
N LEU A 39 -13.62 -4.25 -7.59
CA LEU A 39 -13.24 -3.16 -8.49
C LEU A 39 -13.13 -3.61 -9.96
N ARG A 40 -12.76 -4.88 -10.17
CA ARG A 40 -12.68 -5.56 -11.46
C ARG A 40 -13.13 -7.01 -11.32
N LEU A 41 -13.76 -7.55 -12.36
CA LEU A 41 -14.23 -8.94 -12.40
C LEU A 41 -13.20 -9.89 -13.02
N ASP A 42 -12.45 -9.43 -14.01
CA ASP A 42 -11.48 -10.23 -14.77
C ASP A 42 -10.24 -9.40 -15.16
N PRO A 43 -9.05 -9.66 -14.56
CA PRO A 43 -8.88 -10.49 -13.38
C PRO A 43 -9.65 -9.92 -12.19
N ARG A 44 -9.98 -10.76 -11.19
CA ARG A 44 -10.73 -10.28 -10.04
C ARG A 44 -9.87 -9.40 -9.14
N VAL A 45 -10.23 -8.13 -9.00
CA VAL A 45 -9.54 -7.16 -8.12
C VAL A 45 -10.52 -6.63 -7.07
N VAL A 46 -10.10 -6.67 -5.81
CA VAL A 46 -10.86 -6.19 -4.64
C VAL A 46 -10.09 -5.07 -3.97
N GLY A 47 -10.79 -4.04 -3.48
CA GLY A 47 -10.19 -2.96 -2.71
C GLY A 47 -11.20 -1.86 -2.43
N GLY A 48 -10.81 -0.89 -1.59
CA GLY A 48 -11.59 0.34 -1.44
C GLY A 48 -11.52 1.20 -2.70
N ARG A 49 -12.48 2.11 -2.91
CA ARG A 49 -12.49 3.00 -4.08
C ARG A 49 -12.42 4.45 -3.64
N ASP A 50 -11.47 5.20 -4.17
CA ASP A 50 -11.49 6.66 -4.10
C ASP A 50 -12.62 7.19 -4.99
N ARG A 51 -13.61 7.88 -4.41
CA ARG A 51 -14.76 8.39 -5.17
C ARG A 51 -14.45 9.64 -5.99
N LEU A 52 -13.35 10.34 -5.72
CA LEU A 52 -12.92 11.49 -6.52
C LEU A 52 -12.13 11.04 -7.75
N ALA A 53 -11.13 10.17 -7.53
CA ALA A 53 -10.20 9.78 -8.58
C ALA A 53 -10.53 8.45 -9.25
N GLY A 54 -11.46 7.67 -8.70
CA GLY A 54 -11.89 6.35 -9.22
C GLY A 54 -10.89 5.20 -9.01
N GLY A 55 -9.74 5.48 -8.37
CA GLY A 55 -8.68 4.50 -8.12
C GLY A 55 -8.80 3.79 -6.78
N THR A 56 -7.78 3.01 -6.43
CA THR A 56 -7.64 2.36 -5.12
C THR A 56 -6.22 2.57 -4.58
N TRP A 57 -6.07 2.60 -3.25
CA TRP A 57 -4.75 2.62 -2.62
C TRP A 57 -4.27 1.21 -2.21
N LEU A 58 -5.19 0.24 -2.11
CA LEU A 58 -4.91 -1.14 -1.75
C LEU A 58 -5.77 -2.06 -2.61
N ALA A 59 -5.14 -2.90 -3.41
CA ALA A 59 -5.79 -3.82 -4.33
C ALA A 59 -5.35 -5.25 -4.05
N ILE A 60 -6.30 -6.17 -3.93
CA ILE A 60 -6.06 -7.60 -3.77
C ILE A 60 -6.51 -8.28 -5.07
N ARG A 61 -5.57 -8.92 -5.77
CA ARG A 61 -5.82 -9.63 -7.03
C ARG A 61 -5.91 -11.12 -6.76
N GLU A 62 -7.09 -11.71 -6.96
CA GLU A 62 -7.34 -13.17 -7.02
C GLU A 62 -6.77 -14.03 -5.87
N ARG A 63 -6.47 -13.45 -4.69
CA ARG A 63 -5.70 -14.11 -3.62
C ARG A 63 -4.30 -14.57 -4.07
N ARG A 64 -3.71 -13.85 -5.03
CA ARG A 64 -2.38 -14.09 -5.59
C ARG A 64 -1.42 -12.95 -5.27
N ALA A 65 -1.92 -11.71 -5.26
CA ALA A 65 -1.08 -10.55 -4.98
C ALA A 65 -1.86 -9.42 -4.29
N VAL A 66 -1.16 -8.65 -3.45
CA VAL A 66 -1.58 -7.34 -2.97
C VAL A 66 -0.74 -6.26 -3.64
N ILE A 67 -1.39 -5.20 -4.09
CA ILE A 67 -0.75 -3.99 -4.61
C ILE A 67 -1.15 -2.84 -3.68
N ALA A 68 -0.18 -2.17 -3.08
CA ALA A 68 -0.40 -1.11 -2.11
C ALA A 68 0.34 0.17 -2.51
N MET A 69 -0.34 1.31 -2.40
CA MET A 69 0.14 2.63 -2.81
C MET A 69 0.31 3.54 -1.60
N LEU A 70 1.51 4.10 -1.46
CA LEU A 70 1.83 5.08 -0.43
C LEU A 70 2.34 6.37 -1.05
N ASN A 71 1.94 7.48 -0.44
CA ASN A 71 2.46 8.79 -0.80
C ASN A 71 3.89 8.90 -0.31
N ARG A 72 4.83 9.26 -1.18
CA ARG A 72 6.21 9.55 -0.78
C ARG A 72 6.41 11.02 -0.49
N ARG A 73 7.32 11.29 0.43
CA ARG A 73 7.84 12.64 0.63
C ARG A 73 8.88 12.92 -0.47
N PRO A 74 8.71 13.99 -1.27
CA PRO A 74 9.72 14.37 -2.24
C PRO A 74 11.03 14.69 -1.52
N THR A 75 12.13 14.15 -2.02
CA THR A 75 13.49 14.42 -1.56
C THR A 75 14.10 15.62 -2.26
N ILE A 76 13.66 15.91 -3.48
CA ILE A 76 13.96 17.14 -4.22
C ILE A 76 12.94 18.19 -3.80
N ARG A 77 13.44 19.32 -3.26
CA ARG A 77 12.59 20.51 -3.09
C ARG A 77 12.17 20.99 -4.48
N GLN A 78 10.91 20.80 -4.82
CA GLN A 78 10.32 21.54 -5.94
C GLN A 78 10.51 23.02 -5.65
N ALA A 79 11.01 23.78 -6.64
CA ALA A 79 11.10 25.22 -6.51
C ALA A 79 9.70 25.76 -6.12
N PRO A 80 9.61 26.72 -5.18
CA PRO A 80 8.33 27.37 -4.92
C PRO A 80 7.75 27.85 -6.27
N PRO A 81 6.43 27.80 -6.47
CA PRO A 81 5.83 28.32 -7.68
C PRO A 81 6.41 29.71 -7.92
N SER A 82 7.13 29.88 -9.03
CA SER A 82 7.72 31.18 -9.33
C SER A 82 6.62 32.21 -9.30
N ASP A 83 6.89 33.37 -8.68
CA ASP A 83 6.01 34.52 -8.75
C ASP A 83 5.54 34.69 -10.21
N ARG A 84 4.23 34.56 -10.45
CA ARG A 84 3.62 34.62 -11.79
C ARG A 84 3.78 36.00 -12.44
N SER A 85 4.48 36.93 -11.77
CA SER A 85 4.80 38.28 -12.22
C SER A 85 5.94 38.38 -13.24
N LYS A 86 6.75 37.32 -13.45
CA LYS A 86 7.79 37.33 -14.50
C LYS A 86 7.31 36.65 -15.78
N PRO A 87 7.29 37.35 -16.93
CA PRO A 87 6.97 36.74 -18.21
C PRO A 87 8.16 35.89 -18.67
N THR A 88 8.21 34.63 -18.25
CA THR A 88 8.97 33.61 -18.97
C THR A 88 8.15 33.19 -20.19
N SER A 89 8.80 33.01 -21.35
CA SER A 89 8.19 32.54 -22.60
C SER A 89 7.11 31.46 -22.41
N PRO A 90 6.09 31.40 -23.29
CA PRO A 90 4.91 30.54 -23.12
C PRO A 90 5.27 29.07 -23.41
N ALA A 91 6.05 28.45 -22.54
CA ALA A 91 6.09 27.00 -22.46
C ALA A 91 4.69 26.53 -22.05
N ALA A 92 4.12 25.59 -22.80
CA ALA A 92 2.84 24.98 -22.43
C ALA A 92 2.96 24.43 -20.99
N PRO A 93 1.94 24.63 -20.13
CA PRO A 93 1.97 24.07 -18.79
C PRO A 93 2.12 22.55 -18.90
N PRO A 94 2.89 21.93 -17.99
CA PRO A 94 3.10 20.50 -18.07
C PRO A 94 1.78 19.76 -17.85
N PRO A 95 1.61 18.55 -18.41
CA PRO A 95 0.35 17.82 -18.31
C PRO A 95 0.01 17.54 -16.85
N PRO A 96 -1.29 17.45 -16.50
CA PRO A 96 -1.73 17.21 -15.14
C PRO A 96 -1.22 15.87 -14.62
N LEU A 97 -1.05 15.78 -13.30
CA LEU A 97 -0.66 14.53 -12.65
C LEU A 97 -1.82 13.53 -12.71
N ARG A 98 -1.52 12.30 -13.13
CA ARG A 98 -2.46 11.18 -13.11
C ARG A 98 -2.62 10.66 -11.68
N SER A 99 -3.79 10.11 -11.38
CA SER A 99 -4.08 9.50 -10.10
C SER A 99 -3.18 8.28 -9.84
N ARG A 100 -2.48 8.31 -8.71
CA ARG A 100 -1.73 7.15 -8.18
C ARG A 100 -2.64 5.97 -7.87
N GLY A 101 -3.87 6.20 -7.44
CA GLY A 101 -4.81 5.12 -7.19
C GLY A 101 -5.30 4.43 -8.48
N LEU A 102 -5.32 5.15 -9.61
CA LEU A 102 -5.59 4.52 -10.90
C LEU A 102 -4.40 3.66 -11.35
N LEU A 103 -3.17 4.12 -11.10
CA LEU A 103 -1.97 3.32 -11.33
C LEU A 103 -2.00 2.00 -10.52
N THR A 104 -2.37 2.05 -9.25
CA THR A 104 -2.55 0.84 -8.42
C THR A 104 -3.54 -0.14 -9.06
N LEU A 105 -4.66 0.38 -9.58
CA LEU A 105 -5.66 -0.44 -10.24
C LEU A 105 -5.16 -1.03 -11.57
N ASP A 106 -4.42 -0.27 -12.37
CA ASP A 106 -3.82 -0.76 -13.62
C ASP A 106 -2.81 -1.89 -13.37
N VAL A 107 -1.98 -1.73 -12.34
CA VAL A 107 -0.97 -2.73 -11.95
C VAL A 107 -1.65 -4.00 -11.42
N ALA A 108 -2.68 -3.85 -10.57
CA ALA A 108 -3.47 -4.98 -10.10
C ALA A 108 -4.26 -5.68 -11.21
N SER A 109 -4.59 -4.96 -12.29
CA SER A 109 -5.33 -5.48 -13.45
C SER A 109 -4.41 -5.97 -14.57
N ALA A 110 -3.09 -5.97 -14.37
CA ALA A 110 -2.14 -6.37 -15.40
C ALA A 110 -2.44 -7.79 -15.89
N GLY A 111 -2.53 -7.94 -17.21
CA GLY A 111 -2.67 -9.24 -17.85
C GLY A 111 -1.36 -10.01 -17.75
N GLU A 112 -1.45 -11.30 -17.42
CA GLU A 112 -0.34 -12.23 -17.57
C GLU A 112 -0.15 -12.50 -19.06
N ALA A 113 0.48 -11.58 -19.79
CA ALA A 113 0.88 -11.85 -21.16
C ALA A 113 1.78 -13.09 -21.15
N ALA A 114 1.56 -14.01 -22.11
CA ALA A 114 2.33 -15.24 -22.25
C ALA A 114 3.83 -14.93 -22.10
N ALA A 115 4.44 -15.48 -21.06
CA ALA A 115 5.82 -15.27 -20.70
C ALA A 115 6.76 -15.74 -21.82
N SER A 116 7.00 -14.88 -22.82
CA SER A 116 7.96 -15.12 -23.89
C SER A 116 9.00 -14.01 -23.91
N SER A 117 9.63 -13.79 -22.76
CA SER A 117 11.00 -13.29 -22.56
C SER A 117 11.12 -12.77 -21.12
N SER A 118 11.20 -13.66 -20.14
CA SER A 118 11.48 -13.30 -18.74
C SER A 118 12.95 -12.89 -18.60
N SER A 119 13.30 -11.71 -19.07
CA SER A 119 14.58 -11.02 -18.77
C SER A 119 14.40 -9.94 -17.69
N GLY A 120 13.26 -9.97 -16.99
CA GLY A 120 12.98 -9.08 -15.86
C GLY A 120 13.64 -9.56 -14.56
N PRO A 121 13.72 -8.71 -13.53
CA PRO A 121 14.37 -9.03 -12.27
C PRO A 121 13.65 -10.09 -11.43
N PHE A 122 12.40 -10.44 -11.77
CA PHE A 122 11.57 -11.39 -11.01
C PHE A 122 11.15 -12.56 -11.90
N ALA A 123 11.30 -13.79 -11.39
CA ALA A 123 10.94 -15.00 -12.11
C ALA A 123 9.41 -15.20 -12.24
N ASP A 124 8.63 -14.64 -11.31
CA ASP A 124 7.17 -14.73 -11.32
C ASP A 124 6.54 -13.91 -12.47
N PRO A 125 5.74 -14.52 -13.37
CA PRO A 125 5.12 -13.82 -14.48
C PRO A 125 4.18 -12.69 -14.07
N LEU A 126 3.44 -12.86 -12.97
CA LEU A 126 2.51 -11.84 -12.47
C LEU A 126 3.27 -10.61 -11.95
N ALA A 127 4.30 -10.82 -11.12
CA ALA A 127 5.17 -9.77 -10.63
C ALA A 127 5.83 -9.01 -11.79
N SER A 128 6.30 -9.73 -12.81
CA SER A 128 6.87 -9.12 -14.02
C SER A 128 5.85 -8.30 -14.82
N ALA A 129 4.65 -8.83 -15.03
CA ALA A 129 3.57 -8.13 -15.73
C ALA A 129 3.11 -6.88 -14.97
N ALA A 130 2.98 -6.98 -13.64
CA ALA A 130 2.65 -5.86 -12.77
C ALA A 130 3.72 -4.76 -12.84
N LEU A 131 5.01 -5.12 -12.80
CA LEU A 131 6.09 -4.16 -12.92
C LEU A 131 6.14 -3.50 -14.31
N ALA A 132 5.95 -4.29 -15.38
CA ALA A 132 5.88 -3.79 -16.74
C ALA A 132 4.69 -2.82 -16.93
N SER A 133 3.53 -3.12 -16.34
CA SER A 133 2.36 -2.24 -16.29
C SER A 133 2.71 -0.91 -15.61
N ALA A 134 3.36 -0.96 -14.45
CA ALA A 134 3.77 0.24 -13.71
C ALA A 134 4.70 1.15 -14.55
N PHE A 135 5.74 0.58 -15.16
CA PHE A 135 6.65 1.35 -16.02
C PHE A 135 5.98 1.83 -17.32
N GLY A 136 5.06 1.07 -17.90
CA GLY A 136 4.25 1.53 -19.04
C GLY A 136 3.41 2.76 -18.69
N ALA A 137 2.84 2.77 -17.49
CA ALA A 137 2.09 3.90 -16.98
C ALA A 137 2.98 5.12 -16.69
N LEU A 138 4.18 4.92 -16.12
CA LEU A 138 5.17 5.99 -15.89
C LEU A 138 5.69 6.62 -17.18
N ARG A 139 5.77 5.85 -18.28
CA ARG A 139 6.13 6.39 -19.61
C ARG A 139 5.02 7.22 -20.26
N SER A 140 3.76 7.00 -19.88
CA SER A 140 2.59 7.60 -20.54
C SER A 140 1.95 8.74 -19.75
N ALA A 141 2.27 8.90 -18.46
CA ALA A 141 1.69 9.93 -17.61
C ALA A 141 2.66 10.37 -16.51
N ARG A 142 2.42 11.58 -15.98
CA ARG A 142 3.14 12.12 -14.82
C ARG A 142 2.43 11.77 -13.53
N TYR A 143 3.18 11.55 -12.45
CA TYR A 143 2.62 11.24 -11.13
C TYR A 143 3.28 12.09 -10.04
N ALA A 144 2.55 12.32 -8.96
CA ALA A 144 3.16 12.77 -7.72
C ALA A 144 4.07 11.64 -7.16
N PRO A 145 5.10 11.93 -6.34
CA PRO A 145 5.98 10.91 -5.79
C PRO A 145 5.24 9.80 -5.03
N PHE A 146 5.66 8.56 -5.19
CA PHE A 146 4.96 7.41 -4.60
C PHE A 146 5.83 6.17 -4.42
N SER A 147 5.44 5.33 -3.46
CA SER A 147 5.92 3.96 -3.33
C SER A 147 4.78 3.04 -3.68
N LEU A 148 5.04 2.12 -4.60
CA LEU A 148 4.10 1.10 -5.02
C LEU A 148 4.67 -0.26 -4.63
N ALA A 149 4.05 -0.91 -3.64
CA ALA A 149 4.41 -2.25 -3.23
C ALA A 149 3.58 -3.27 -4.00
N PHE A 150 4.23 -4.32 -4.50
CA PHE A 150 3.61 -5.55 -4.97
C PHE A 150 4.06 -6.68 -4.07
N VAL A 151 3.10 -7.45 -3.56
CA VAL A 151 3.36 -8.51 -2.59
C VAL A 151 2.58 -9.76 -3.01
N ALA A 152 3.29 -10.78 -3.48
CA ALA A 152 2.79 -12.11 -3.77
C ALA A 152 3.66 -13.15 -3.05
N PRO A 153 3.17 -14.39 -2.82
CA PRO A 153 3.98 -15.42 -2.17
C PRO A 153 5.30 -15.73 -2.90
N GLU A 154 5.31 -15.59 -4.23
CA GLU A 154 6.43 -15.92 -5.10
C GLU A 154 7.39 -14.74 -5.32
N ALA A 155 6.93 -13.51 -5.10
CA ALA A 155 7.73 -12.30 -5.32
C ALA A 155 7.17 -11.10 -4.55
N CYS A 156 8.07 -10.33 -3.95
CA CYS A 156 7.75 -9.07 -3.28
C CYS A 156 8.70 -7.97 -3.75
N TRP A 157 8.16 -6.82 -4.16
CA TRP A 157 8.96 -5.68 -4.58
C TRP A 157 8.29 -4.34 -4.27
N VAL A 158 9.12 -3.30 -4.15
CA VAL A 158 8.67 -1.91 -4.01
C VAL A 158 9.27 -1.08 -5.13
N LEU A 159 8.42 -0.33 -5.82
CA LEU A 159 8.80 0.68 -6.81
C LEU A 159 8.65 2.07 -6.21
N ASP A 160 9.74 2.81 -6.13
CA ASP A 160 9.77 4.20 -5.72
C ASP A 160 9.91 5.12 -6.92
N HIS A 161 8.99 6.08 -7.01
CA HIS A 161 8.95 7.09 -8.05
C HIS A 161 9.05 8.50 -7.46
N GLU A 162 9.91 9.33 -8.04
CA GLU A 162 9.97 10.77 -7.82
C GLU A 162 10.40 11.45 -9.13
N GLU A 163 9.59 12.37 -9.63
CA GLU A 163 9.91 13.09 -10.87
C GLU A 163 11.27 13.81 -10.77
N GLY A 164 12.14 13.57 -11.75
CA GLY A 164 13.52 14.09 -11.75
C GLY A 164 14.54 13.17 -11.07
N ARG A 165 14.13 11.98 -10.61
CA ARG A 165 15.02 10.90 -10.19
C ARG A 165 14.79 9.65 -11.03
N GLU A 166 15.78 8.77 -11.03
CA GLU A 166 15.59 7.42 -11.58
C GLU A 166 14.63 6.64 -10.69
N ASP A 167 13.68 5.95 -11.33
CA ASP A 167 12.76 5.05 -10.66
C ASP A 167 13.54 3.86 -10.08
N ARG A 168 13.33 3.59 -8.79
CA ARG A 168 14.05 2.53 -8.08
C ARG A 168 13.11 1.37 -7.78
N VAL A 169 13.49 0.18 -8.24
CA VAL A 169 12.80 -1.07 -7.90
C VAL A 169 13.69 -1.87 -6.97
N GLN A 170 13.17 -2.25 -5.82
CA GLN A 170 13.85 -3.13 -4.88
C GLN A 170 13.04 -4.40 -4.66
N GLY A 171 13.70 -5.55 -4.73
CA GLY A 171 13.17 -6.80 -4.19
C GLY A 171 13.12 -6.74 -2.67
N VAL A 172 12.16 -7.43 -2.07
CA VAL A 172 12.01 -7.53 -0.62
C VAL A 172 12.30 -8.95 -0.19
N ASP A 173 13.19 -9.11 0.78
CA ASP A 173 13.55 -10.41 1.35
C ASP A 173 12.45 -10.94 2.28
N PRO A 174 12.38 -12.26 2.54
CA PRO A 174 11.48 -12.81 3.54
C PRO A 174 11.66 -12.18 4.92
N GLY A 175 10.56 -11.75 5.55
CA GLY A 175 10.57 -11.10 6.85
C GLY A 175 9.43 -10.10 7.06
N TRP A 176 9.58 -9.30 8.11
CA TRP A 176 8.70 -8.17 8.43
C TRP A 176 9.33 -6.87 7.97
N HIS A 177 8.57 -6.09 7.21
CA HIS A 177 8.98 -4.81 6.65
C HIS A 177 7.91 -3.74 6.92
N VAL A 178 8.34 -2.48 6.94
CA VAL A 178 7.46 -1.34 7.17
C VAL A 178 7.75 -0.28 6.12
N LEU A 179 6.68 0.17 5.46
CA LEU A 179 6.70 1.25 4.49
C LEU A 179 5.77 2.37 4.96
N THR A 180 6.28 3.59 4.96
CA THR A 180 5.49 4.79 5.28
C THR A 180 5.59 5.79 4.13
N HIS A 181 6.22 6.94 4.34
CA HIS A 181 6.38 7.99 3.33
C HIS A 181 7.83 8.19 2.88
N GLN A 182 8.72 7.33 3.38
CA GLN A 182 10.14 7.28 3.06
C GLN A 182 10.47 5.92 2.41
N ASP A 183 11.76 5.60 2.29
CA ASP A 183 12.25 4.31 1.82
C ASP A 183 11.71 3.15 2.68
N LEU A 184 11.61 1.96 2.09
CA LEU A 184 11.25 0.74 2.82
C LEU A 184 12.23 0.54 3.99
N ASP A 185 11.68 0.26 5.16
CA ASP A 185 12.43 0.04 6.40
C ASP A 185 13.32 1.22 6.84
N ASP A 186 13.00 2.45 6.41
CA ASP A 186 13.74 3.64 6.80
C ASP A 186 13.62 3.90 8.31
N SER A 187 14.63 3.47 9.06
CA SER A 187 14.74 3.65 10.50
C SER A 187 14.88 5.11 10.96
N SER A 188 15.07 6.06 10.05
CA SER A 188 15.01 7.50 10.38
C SER A 188 13.58 8.01 10.49
N GLU A 189 12.60 7.27 9.94
CA GLU A 189 11.19 7.58 10.10
C GLU A 189 10.69 6.97 11.43
N PRO A 190 10.27 7.79 12.41
CA PRO A 190 9.99 7.31 13.77
C PRO A 190 8.95 6.19 13.86
N ARG A 191 7.89 6.23 13.03
CA ARG A 191 6.86 5.19 13.06
C ARG A 191 7.39 3.87 12.50
N ALA A 192 8.09 3.92 11.37
CA ALA A 192 8.75 2.75 10.80
C ALA A 192 9.76 2.16 11.78
N ALA A 193 10.62 2.99 12.39
CA ALA A 193 11.60 2.56 13.37
C ALA A 193 10.96 1.82 14.56
N ARG A 194 9.87 2.35 15.11
CA ARG A 194 9.13 1.70 16.20
C ARG A 194 8.57 0.34 15.77
N LEU A 195 7.81 0.31 14.68
CA LEU A 195 7.17 -0.93 14.19
C LEU A 195 8.22 -2.00 13.85
N LEU A 196 9.34 -1.64 13.23
CA LEU A 196 10.42 -2.59 12.94
C LEU A 196 11.02 -3.19 14.21
N ARG A 197 11.20 -2.41 15.29
CA ARG A 197 11.66 -2.95 16.57
C ARG A 197 10.64 -3.94 17.16
N GLU A 198 9.36 -3.61 17.13
CA GLU A 198 8.29 -4.47 17.64
C GLU A 198 8.09 -5.75 16.82
N LEU A 199 8.40 -5.71 15.53
CA LEU A 199 8.22 -6.84 14.61
C LEU A 199 9.45 -7.76 14.58
N ARG A 200 10.65 -7.24 14.87
CA ARG A 200 11.94 -7.98 14.75
C ARG A 200 11.93 -9.34 15.45
N ASP A 201 11.45 -9.38 16.68
CA ASP A 201 11.45 -10.60 17.51
C ASP A 201 10.07 -11.27 17.57
N TRP A 202 9.09 -10.74 16.84
CA TRP A 202 7.73 -11.25 16.85
C TRP A 202 7.58 -12.46 15.92
N LYS A 203 7.31 -13.62 16.53
CA LYS A 203 7.14 -14.91 15.84
C LYS A 203 5.73 -15.44 16.08
N PRO A 204 4.72 -14.95 15.33
CA PRO A 204 3.36 -15.47 15.46
C PRO A 204 3.33 -16.94 15.02
N VAL A 205 2.55 -17.76 15.72
CA VAL A 205 2.46 -19.21 15.46
C VAL A 205 1.17 -19.61 14.73
N SER A 206 0.27 -18.64 14.52
CA SER A 206 -1.02 -18.83 13.85
C SER A 206 -1.43 -17.58 13.08
N LEU A 207 -2.37 -17.73 12.13
CA LEU A 207 -3.00 -16.58 11.47
C LEU A 207 -3.78 -15.70 12.45
N ASP A 208 -4.37 -16.28 13.49
CA ASP A 208 -5.04 -15.53 14.55
C ASP A 208 -4.06 -14.63 15.31
N ASP A 209 -2.84 -15.11 15.59
CA ASP A 209 -1.80 -14.30 16.22
C ASP A 209 -1.36 -13.17 15.31
N VAL A 210 -1.17 -13.45 14.02
CA VAL A 210 -0.84 -12.42 13.02
C VAL A 210 -1.92 -11.35 12.98
N GLU A 211 -3.17 -11.74 12.82
CA GLU A 211 -4.31 -10.84 12.72
C GLU A 211 -4.38 -9.95 13.97
N ARG A 212 -4.48 -10.54 15.18
CA ARG A 212 -4.53 -9.78 16.42
C ARG A 212 -3.32 -8.87 16.62
N GLY A 213 -2.12 -9.37 16.35
CA GLY A 213 -0.89 -8.62 16.56
C GLY A 213 -0.71 -7.47 15.58
N LEU A 214 -1.20 -7.60 14.35
CA LEU A 214 -1.22 -6.53 13.38
C LEU A 214 -2.33 -5.52 13.67
N GLU A 215 -3.54 -5.97 14.00
CA GLU A 215 -4.65 -5.10 14.40
C GLU A 215 -4.27 -4.23 15.61
N ALA A 216 -3.63 -4.81 16.63
CA ALA A 216 -3.14 -4.07 17.79
C ALA A 216 -2.12 -2.97 17.41
N ARG A 217 -1.13 -3.29 16.57
CA ARG A 217 -0.12 -2.32 16.11
C ARG A 217 -0.72 -1.20 15.26
N LEU A 218 -1.71 -1.52 14.43
CA LEU A 218 -2.43 -0.52 13.63
C LEU A 218 -3.34 0.36 14.48
N GLY A 219 -3.86 -0.15 15.60
CA GLY A 219 -4.65 0.57 16.59
C GLY A 219 -3.86 1.44 17.55
N GLU A 220 -2.53 1.33 17.59
CA GLU A 220 -1.70 2.05 18.56
C GLU A 220 -1.79 3.57 18.36
N HIS A 221 -2.55 4.23 19.25
CA HIS A 221 -2.88 5.66 19.17
C HIS A 221 -2.20 6.52 20.24
N THR A 222 -1.35 5.93 21.08
CA THR A 222 -0.80 6.63 22.23
C THR A 222 -0.04 7.87 21.78
N ALA A 223 -0.46 9.04 22.27
CA ALA A 223 0.16 10.30 21.90
C ALA A 223 1.62 10.36 22.38
N PRO A 224 2.51 11.04 21.63
CA PRO A 224 3.87 11.20 22.07
C PRO A 224 3.91 12.05 23.35
N ASP A 225 4.78 11.67 24.28
CA ASP A 225 5.02 12.38 25.52
C ASP A 225 6.52 12.71 25.62
N PRO A 226 6.91 13.98 25.47
CA PRO A 226 8.32 14.39 25.56
C PRO A 226 8.97 14.12 26.92
N THR A 227 8.17 13.87 27.96
CA THR A 227 8.63 13.55 29.31
C THR A 227 8.84 12.05 29.53
N ASP A 228 8.36 11.22 28.60
CA ASP A 228 8.48 9.76 28.63
C ASP A 228 9.26 9.27 27.40
N PRO A 229 10.53 8.85 27.58
CA PRO A 229 11.36 8.34 26.49
C PRO A 229 10.76 7.15 25.73
N SER A 230 9.82 6.40 26.33
CA SER A 230 9.12 5.28 25.69
C SER A 230 7.96 5.72 24.79
N ARG A 231 7.62 7.02 24.80
CA ARG A 231 6.51 7.63 24.06
C ARG A 231 6.99 8.77 23.18
N LEU A 232 8.19 8.70 22.62
CA LEU A 232 8.69 9.77 21.74
C LEU A 232 8.19 9.63 20.30
N GLU A 233 7.78 8.43 19.89
CA GLU A 233 7.37 8.16 18.52
C GLU A 233 5.90 8.54 18.24
N PRO A 234 5.59 9.02 17.02
CA PRO A 234 4.23 9.32 16.59
C PRO A 234 3.36 8.06 16.58
N PRO A 235 2.04 8.21 16.82
CA PRO A 235 1.11 7.09 16.82
C PRO A 235 0.97 6.51 15.40
N VAL A 236 0.53 5.25 15.34
CA VAL A 236 0.20 4.55 14.08
C VAL A 236 -1.27 4.81 13.71
N CYS A 237 -2.19 4.76 14.69
CA CYS A 237 -3.56 5.23 14.53
C CYS A 237 -3.66 6.71 14.88
N ILE A 238 -4.16 7.53 13.96
CA ILE A 238 -4.02 8.97 14.03
C ILE A 238 -5.38 9.62 14.20
N HIS A 239 -5.47 10.44 15.23
CA HIS A 239 -6.72 11.06 15.65
C HIS A 239 -6.77 12.56 15.31
N GLU A 240 -5.62 13.20 15.15
CA GLU A 240 -5.51 14.64 15.07
C GLU A 240 -4.75 15.11 13.82
N GLY A 241 -4.96 16.38 13.48
CA GLY A 241 -4.39 17.01 12.29
C GLY A 241 -5.29 16.89 11.07
N ARG A 242 -4.79 17.34 9.92
CA ARG A 242 -5.56 17.36 8.67
C ARG A 242 -5.79 15.98 8.07
N MET A 243 -4.81 15.09 8.23
CA MET A 243 -4.80 13.74 7.67
C MET A 243 -4.81 12.78 8.85
N VAL A 244 -5.91 12.06 9.03
CA VAL A 244 -6.15 11.15 10.16
C VAL A 244 -6.39 9.74 9.62
N THR A 245 -6.30 8.72 10.47
CA THR A 245 -6.62 7.35 10.05
C THR A 245 -8.11 7.26 9.77
N VAL A 246 -8.48 7.02 8.51
CA VAL A 246 -9.88 6.96 8.06
C VAL A 246 -10.33 5.55 7.72
N SER A 247 -9.39 4.63 7.51
CA SER A 247 -9.70 3.22 7.30
C SER A 247 -8.47 2.37 7.56
N CYS A 248 -8.69 1.11 7.91
CA CYS A 248 -7.65 0.13 8.18
C CYS A 248 -7.95 -1.20 7.48
N SER A 249 -6.93 -1.88 6.96
CA SER A 249 -7.07 -3.20 6.34
C SER A 249 -5.98 -4.16 6.82
N VAL A 250 -6.37 -5.38 7.16
CA VAL A 250 -5.45 -6.49 7.42
C VAL A 250 -5.79 -7.62 6.45
N VAL A 251 -4.83 -8.06 5.66
CA VAL A 251 -4.97 -9.15 4.70
C VAL A 251 -3.90 -10.17 5.03
N CYS A 252 -4.29 -11.38 5.40
CA CYS A 252 -3.35 -12.44 5.73
C CYS A 252 -3.69 -13.66 4.92
N TRP A 253 -2.69 -14.34 4.38
CA TRP A 253 -2.90 -15.63 3.76
C TRP A 253 -1.72 -16.58 3.92
N THR A 254 -2.07 -17.86 3.93
CA THR A 254 -1.17 -19.01 3.86
C THR A 254 -1.56 -19.83 2.64
N PRO A 255 -0.82 -20.91 2.29
CA PRO A 255 -1.26 -21.83 1.24
C PRO A 255 -2.66 -22.44 1.44
N HIS A 256 -3.20 -22.41 2.66
CA HIS A 256 -4.45 -23.08 3.03
C HIS A 256 -5.60 -22.12 3.34
N GLU A 257 -5.30 -20.88 3.71
CA GLU A 257 -6.30 -19.95 4.24
C GLU A 257 -6.01 -18.52 3.78
N THR A 258 -7.06 -17.74 3.55
CA THR A 258 -6.95 -16.31 3.22
C THR A 258 -8.01 -15.55 3.99
N ARG A 259 -7.59 -14.48 4.67
CA ARG A 259 -8.44 -13.60 5.46
C ARG A 259 -8.28 -12.16 5.01
N TYR A 260 -9.39 -11.43 5.05
CA TYR A 260 -9.41 -10.00 4.84
C TYR A 260 -10.29 -9.34 5.89
N ARG A 261 -9.67 -8.56 6.77
CA ARG A 261 -10.31 -7.78 7.81
C ARG A 261 -10.24 -6.29 7.44
N HIS A 262 -11.30 -5.55 7.71
CA HIS A 262 -11.35 -4.13 7.37
C HIS A 262 -12.11 -3.30 8.41
N VAL A 263 -11.68 -2.06 8.61
CA VAL A 263 -12.40 -1.05 9.39
C VAL A 263 -12.60 0.20 8.54
N GLU A 264 -13.85 0.64 8.41
CA GLU A 264 -14.18 2.01 8.01
C GLU A 264 -14.13 2.90 9.26
N GLY A 265 -13.09 3.74 9.34
CA GLY A 265 -12.74 4.54 10.52
C GLY A 265 -11.43 4.09 11.18
N ARG A 266 -11.26 4.48 12.45
CA ARG A 266 -10.04 4.20 13.22
C ARG A 266 -10.07 2.79 13.82
N PRO A 267 -9.01 1.98 13.65
CA PRO A 267 -8.97 0.61 14.17
C PRO A 267 -8.98 0.49 15.69
N CYS A 268 -8.66 1.56 16.43
CA CYS A 268 -8.75 1.57 17.90
C CYS A 268 -10.13 1.94 18.45
N GLU A 269 -11.02 2.48 17.60
CA GLU A 269 -12.36 2.93 17.99
C GLU A 269 -13.45 1.98 17.50
N ARG A 270 -13.13 1.10 16.54
CA ARG A 270 -14.10 0.28 15.83
C ARG A 270 -13.58 -1.14 15.61
N PRO A 271 -14.47 -2.15 15.70
CA PRO A 271 -14.07 -3.53 15.43
C PRO A 271 -13.81 -3.74 13.94
N PHE A 272 -12.89 -4.65 13.62
CA PHE A 272 -12.69 -5.14 12.26
C PHE A 272 -13.89 -5.97 11.80
N GLU A 273 -14.26 -5.79 10.55
CA GLU A 273 -15.28 -6.57 9.85
C GLU A 273 -14.62 -7.60 8.94
N ASP A 274 -15.24 -8.78 8.83
CA ASP A 274 -14.78 -9.81 7.89
C ASP A 274 -15.20 -9.45 6.47
N ARG A 275 -14.21 -9.29 5.59
CA ARG A 275 -14.34 -9.04 4.16
C ARG A 275 -13.77 -10.17 3.31
N SER A 276 -13.41 -11.30 3.92
CA SER A 276 -12.82 -12.47 3.24
C SER A 276 -13.74 -12.99 2.12
N GLY A 277 -15.06 -12.89 2.29
CA GLY A 277 -16.05 -13.24 1.27
C GLY A 277 -15.88 -12.49 -0.07
N LEU A 278 -15.32 -11.28 -0.05
CA LEU A 278 -15.03 -10.52 -1.27
C LEU A 278 -13.93 -11.17 -2.11
N LEU A 279 -13.05 -11.97 -1.52
CA LEU A 279 -11.92 -12.57 -2.22
C LEU A 279 -12.32 -13.77 -3.09
N TYR A 280 -13.52 -14.31 -2.88
CA TYR A 280 -14.04 -15.45 -3.62
C TYR A 280 -14.90 -14.97 -4.79
N GLN A 281 -14.78 -15.67 -5.93
CA GLN A 281 -15.77 -15.52 -6.99
C GLN A 281 -17.10 -16.11 -6.50
N PRO A 282 -18.24 -15.45 -6.75
CA PRO A 282 -19.53 -16.12 -6.60
C PRO A 282 -19.50 -17.37 -7.49
N SER A 283 -19.88 -18.52 -6.95
CA SER A 283 -20.04 -19.74 -7.73
C SER A 283 -20.86 -19.39 -8.98
N ARG A 284 -20.31 -19.59 -10.18
CA ARG A 284 -21.14 -19.56 -11.39
C ARG A 284 -22.21 -20.62 -11.16
N ALA A 285 -23.47 -20.19 -11.02
CA ALA A 285 -24.58 -21.11 -11.10
C ALA A 285 -24.42 -21.84 -12.43
N VAL A 286 -24.08 -23.12 -12.37
CA VAL A 286 -24.10 -24.00 -13.52
C VAL A 286 -25.56 -24.05 -13.92
N GLY A 287 -25.94 -23.24 -14.91
CA GLY A 287 -27.27 -23.33 -15.51
C GLY A 287 -27.39 -24.71 -16.12
N GLY A 288 -28.24 -25.53 -15.52
CA GLY A 288 -28.77 -26.76 -16.13
C GLY A 288 -29.81 -26.45 -17.18
#